data_AF-A0A7C4Y7Y5-F1
#
_entry.id   AF-A0A7C4Y7Y5-F1
#
_cell.length_a   1.000
_cell.length_b   1.000
_cell.length_c   1.000
_cell.angle_alpha   90.00
_cell.angle_beta   90.00
_cell.angle_gamma   90.00
#
_symmetry.space_group_name_H-M   'P 1'
#
loop_
_entity.id
_entity.type
_entity.pdbx_description
1 polymer ?
#
loop_
_entity_poly.entity_id
_entity_poly.type
_entity_poly.pdbx_seq_one_letter_code
_entity_poly.pdbx_strand_id
1 'polypeptide(L)'
;MRLGQMSQSSNKLLWGCLGCGGLIALTGCASLIILAALGHMVGSRTQGDAQPQANENRQTANKPDVLLVSTNELLHRYATDERSANTAYKDRIVEIEAVVVKGTDNVETTRLIVSSEKDGPSIVCVFDKEWSKELATVQVGQKRRIRGRCMGRISVSVWLTNCSFPGASPASPKEVRTNEQKSSAKQDMLLKRLKTDKGPVFDCALDAIKKELPKRFGRENSKDALIPTDHKQLRLEKLDPSMRDDQGREDVWVVHGSLISKGKDGKKYKMLWEVTVTAIDGELSAGLVGIKPQP
;
A
#
# COMPACT_ATOMS: atom_id res chain seq x y z
N MET A 1 51.29 0.31 38.83
CA MET A 1 51.86 -0.54 37.78
C MET A 1 51.28 -0.13 36.45
N ARG A 2 52.17 0.10 35.47
CA ARG A 2 51.86 0.47 34.08
C ARG A 2 51.32 -0.74 33.31
N LEU A 3 50.40 -0.50 32.37
CA LEU A 3 50.54 -0.71 30.92
C LEU A 3 49.14 -0.92 30.31
N GLY A 4 48.82 -0.11 29.31
CA GLY A 4 47.60 -0.23 28.52
C GLY A 4 47.78 -1.10 27.28
N GLN A 5 46.77 -1.12 26.41
CA GLN A 5 46.98 -1.09 24.97
C GLN A 5 45.70 -0.67 24.22
N MET A 6 45.90 0.30 23.33
CA MET A 6 45.02 0.66 22.22
C MET A 6 45.00 -0.48 21.20
N SER A 7 43.85 -0.70 20.55
CA SER A 7 43.81 -1.33 19.23
C SER A 7 42.96 -0.48 18.29
N GLN A 8 43.65 0.28 17.44
CA GLN A 8 43.11 0.87 16.21
C GLN A 8 43.04 -0.22 15.15
N SER A 9 41.88 -0.40 14.51
CA SER A 9 41.81 -1.06 13.22
C SER A 9 41.28 -0.07 12.20
N SER A 10 42.18 0.29 11.29
CA SER A 10 41.98 1.21 10.18
C SER A 10 41.63 0.39 8.95
N ASN A 11 40.39 0.50 8.43
CA ASN A 11 40.08 0.07 7.08
C ASN A 11 40.18 1.26 6.13
N LYS A 12 41.42 1.52 5.68
CA LYS A 12 41.71 2.29 4.47
C LYS A 12 41.70 1.32 3.30
N LEU A 13 40.62 1.27 2.54
CA LEU A 13 40.59 0.61 1.24
C LEU A 13 40.60 1.66 0.13
N LEU A 14 41.75 1.71 -0.53
CA LEU A 14 42.03 2.10 -1.90
C LEU A 14 40.79 2.32 -2.78
N TRP A 15 40.59 3.55 -3.24
CA TRP A 15 40.06 3.83 -4.58
C TRP A 15 40.95 4.88 -5.22
N GLY A 16 41.97 4.38 -5.93
CA GLY A 16 42.81 5.15 -6.83
C GLY A 16 42.58 4.67 -8.26
N CYS A 17 42.60 5.64 -9.19
CA CYS A 17 42.80 5.50 -10.62
C CYS A 17 41.72 4.77 -11.44
N LEU A 18 40.95 5.55 -12.20
CA LEU A 18 40.72 5.31 -13.63
C LEU A 18 40.21 6.61 -14.27
N GLY A 19 41.18 7.42 -14.72
CA GLY A 19 40.96 8.34 -15.83
C GLY A 19 41.19 7.58 -17.14
N CYS A 20 40.24 7.70 -18.06
CA CYS A 20 40.33 7.56 -19.51
C CYS A 20 38.96 8.09 -20.00
N GLY A 21 38.87 9.24 -20.67
CA GLY A 21 39.42 9.43 -22.01
C GLY A 21 38.40 8.89 -23.02
N GLY A 22 37.55 9.76 -23.56
CA GLY A 22 36.48 9.32 -24.47
C GLY A 22 35.64 10.46 -25.03
N LEU A 23 36.28 11.38 -25.75
CA LEU A 23 35.65 12.18 -26.79
C LEU A 23 34.94 11.22 -27.76
N ILE A 24 33.61 11.28 -27.88
CA ILE A 24 32.93 10.79 -29.08
C ILE A 24 32.24 11.97 -29.74
N ALA A 25 32.70 12.21 -30.95
CA ALA A 25 32.39 13.33 -31.81
C ALA A 25 30.94 13.29 -32.33
N LEU A 26 30.42 14.50 -32.53
CA LEU A 26 29.48 14.86 -33.59
C LEU A 26 29.64 14.00 -34.84
N THR A 27 28.57 13.34 -35.30
CA THR A 27 28.29 13.11 -36.73
C THR A 27 26.86 12.61 -36.90
N GLY A 28 26.12 13.16 -37.86
CA GLY A 28 24.89 12.52 -38.36
C GLY A 28 23.65 13.38 -38.48
N CYS A 29 23.78 14.64 -38.90
CA CYS A 29 22.71 15.28 -39.66
C CYS A 29 22.40 14.47 -40.93
N ALA A 30 21.14 14.57 -41.37
CA ALA A 30 20.65 14.29 -42.71
C ALA A 30 20.49 12.81 -43.11
N SER A 31 19.23 12.36 -43.11
CA SER A 31 18.60 11.59 -44.20
C SER A 31 17.10 11.55 -43.93
N LEU A 32 16.33 12.42 -44.56
CA LEU A 32 15.66 12.20 -45.85
C LEU A 32 14.25 11.60 -45.70
N ILE A 33 13.31 12.53 -45.88
CA ILE A 33 11.91 12.40 -46.27
C ILE A 33 11.69 11.31 -47.33
N ILE A 34 10.70 10.44 -47.13
CA ILE A 34 9.89 9.91 -48.23
C ILE A 34 8.40 10.05 -47.87
N LEU A 35 7.74 10.92 -48.64
CA LEU A 35 6.29 11.00 -48.81
C LEU A 35 5.75 9.75 -49.51
N ALA A 36 4.60 9.26 -49.04
CA ALA A 36 3.54 8.67 -49.87
C ALA A 36 2.25 8.75 -49.05
N ALA A 37 1.40 9.78 -49.18
CA ALA A 37 0.55 10.13 -50.32
C ALA A 37 -0.36 8.99 -50.80
N LEU A 38 -1.64 9.11 -50.42
CA LEU A 38 -2.85 8.86 -51.21
C LEU A 38 -3.09 7.45 -51.78
N GLY A 39 -4.26 6.89 -51.44
CA GLY A 39 -5.04 6.12 -52.41
C GLY A 39 -5.98 5.05 -51.86
N HIS A 40 -7.25 5.19 -52.26
CA HIS A 40 -8.29 4.14 -52.35
C HIS A 40 -9.08 3.80 -51.07
N MET A 41 -10.39 3.61 -51.09
CA MET A 41 -11.44 3.91 -52.07
C MET A 41 -12.79 3.74 -51.37
N VAL A 42 -13.74 4.52 -51.87
CA VAL A 42 -15.19 4.31 -51.80
C VAL A 42 -15.58 2.82 -51.94
N GLY A 43 -16.42 2.34 -51.03
CA GLY A 43 -17.15 1.08 -51.18
C GLY A 43 -18.49 1.19 -50.44
N SER A 44 -19.53 1.56 -51.19
CA SER A 44 -20.91 1.65 -50.70
C SER A 44 -21.75 0.51 -51.26
N ARG A 45 -22.76 0.12 -50.46
CA ARG A 45 -23.89 -0.79 -50.75
C ARG A 45 -23.60 -2.30 -50.82
N THR A 46 -24.21 -3.01 -49.88
CA THR A 46 -25.41 -3.81 -50.21
C THR A 46 -26.31 -3.97 -48.99
N GLN A 47 -27.53 -3.44 -49.15
CA GLN A 47 -28.71 -3.71 -48.37
C GLN A 47 -29.23 -5.07 -48.87
N GLY A 48 -29.19 -6.08 -48.01
CA GLY A 48 -29.64 -7.43 -48.31
C GLY A 48 -30.33 -8.03 -47.09
N ASP A 49 -31.65 -8.10 -47.19
CA ASP A 49 -32.55 -9.09 -46.60
C ASP A 49 -32.45 -9.37 -45.10
N ALA A 50 -33.36 -8.72 -44.38
CA ALA A 50 -33.83 -9.12 -43.07
C ALA A 50 -34.49 -10.51 -43.15
N GLN A 51 -33.77 -11.57 -42.73
CA GLN A 51 -34.39 -12.78 -42.21
C GLN A 51 -34.72 -12.56 -40.73
N PRO A 52 -35.98 -12.75 -40.29
CA PRO A 52 -36.32 -12.82 -38.88
C PRO A 52 -35.85 -14.17 -38.35
N GLN A 53 -34.59 -14.25 -37.91
CA GLN A 53 -34.15 -15.40 -37.13
C GLN A 53 -34.80 -15.33 -35.75
N ALA A 54 -35.76 -16.22 -35.58
CA ALA A 54 -36.42 -16.52 -34.33
C ALA A 54 -35.37 -16.66 -33.22
N ASN A 55 -35.64 -15.90 -32.17
CA ASN A 55 -34.87 -15.67 -30.98
C ASN A 55 -34.72 -16.98 -30.16
N GLU A 56 -33.79 -17.85 -30.55
CA GLU A 56 -33.31 -18.91 -29.66
C GLU A 56 -32.34 -18.25 -28.67
N ASN A 57 -32.96 -17.74 -27.61
CA ASN A 57 -32.37 -17.21 -26.39
C ASN A 57 -31.54 -18.31 -25.69
N ARG A 58 -30.42 -18.71 -26.31
CA ARG A 58 -29.33 -19.39 -25.65
C ARG A 58 -28.69 -18.39 -24.70
N GLN A 59 -29.17 -18.39 -23.47
CA GLN A 59 -28.31 -18.15 -22.31
C GLN A 59 -27.23 -19.24 -22.29
N THR A 60 -26.28 -19.19 -23.24
CA THR A 60 -24.94 -19.68 -22.97
C THR A 60 -24.47 -18.82 -21.83
N ALA A 61 -24.55 -19.36 -20.61
CA ALA A 61 -23.99 -18.76 -19.41
C ALA A 61 -22.58 -18.29 -19.79
N ASN A 62 -22.43 -16.98 -20.01
CA ASN A 62 -21.21 -16.38 -20.50
C ASN A 62 -20.18 -16.57 -19.41
N LYS A 63 -19.43 -17.68 -19.51
CA LYS A 63 -18.29 -17.93 -18.64
C LYS A 63 -17.39 -16.71 -18.81
N PRO A 64 -17.07 -15.99 -17.72
CA PRO A 64 -16.25 -14.79 -17.83
C PRO A 64 -14.96 -15.15 -18.55
N ASP A 65 -14.61 -14.37 -19.56
CA ASP A 65 -13.38 -14.56 -20.31
C ASP A 65 -12.20 -14.33 -19.36
N VAL A 66 -11.41 -15.39 -19.13
CA VAL A 66 -10.25 -15.36 -18.23
C VAL A 66 -9.01 -15.35 -19.11
N LEU A 67 -8.27 -14.24 -19.08
CA LEU A 67 -7.03 -14.09 -19.83
C LEU A 67 -5.86 -14.68 -19.05
N LEU A 68 -5.23 -15.72 -19.60
CA LEU A 68 -3.99 -16.27 -19.06
C LEU A 68 -2.81 -15.40 -19.49
N VAL A 69 -2.10 -14.80 -18.54
CA VAL A 69 -0.95 -13.94 -18.83
C VAL A 69 0.17 -14.21 -17.83
N SER A 70 1.43 -14.18 -18.30
CA SER A 70 2.56 -14.33 -17.38
C SER A 70 2.78 -13.05 -16.57
N THR A 71 3.30 -13.17 -15.35
CA THR A 71 3.64 -12.02 -14.50
C THR A 71 4.61 -11.05 -15.21
N ASN A 72 5.63 -11.59 -15.87
CA ASN A 72 6.60 -10.81 -16.64
C ASN A 72 5.97 -10.06 -17.81
N GLU A 73 5.10 -10.73 -18.57
CA GLU A 73 4.43 -10.07 -19.68
C GLU A 73 3.53 -8.94 -19.19
N LEU A 74 2.71 -9.18 -18.16
CA LEU A 74 1.80 -8.16 -17.65
C LEU A 74 2.56 -6.92 -17.18
N LEU A 75 3.62 -7.11 -16.38
CA LEU A 75 4.47 -6.02 -15.90
C LEU A 75 5.19 -5.30 -17.05
N HIS A 76 5.76 -6.05 -18.00
CA HIS A 76 6.47 -5.48 -19.14
C HIS A 76 5.55 -4.63 -20.02
N ARG A 77 4.33 -5.11 -20.31
CA ARG A 77 3.34 -4.37 -21.10
C ARG A 77 2.99 -3.02 -20.45
N TYR A 78 2.74 -3.01 -19.15
CA TYR A 78 2.47 -1.76 -18.43
C TYR A 78 3.70 -0.85 -18.32
N ALA A 79 4.91 -1.41 -18.26
CA ALA A 79 6.15 -0.63 -18.26
C ALA A 79 6.41 0.04 -19.61
N THR A 80 6.15 -0.64 -20.73
CA THR A 80 6.43 -0.16 -22.09
C THR A 80 5.35 0.78 -22.63
N ASP A 81 4.08 0.42 -22.51
CA ASP A 81 2.95 1.22 -23.00
C ASP A 81 1.71 0.98 -22.15
N GLU A 82 1.53 1.84 -21.15
CA GLU A 82 0.39 1.78 -20.23
C GLU A 82 -0.96 1.96 -20.95
N ARG A 83 -1.05 2.74 -22.03
CA ARG A 83 -2.32 2.98 -22.73
C ARG A 83 -2.78 1.71 -23.46
N SER A 84 -1.86 1.08 -24.18
CA SER A 84 -2.14 -0.19 -24.85
C SER A 84 -2.42 -1.31 -23.84
N ALA A 85 -1.66 -1.36 -22.73
CA ALA A 85 -1.89 -2.33 -21.66
C ALA A 85 -3.24 -2.15 -20.97
N ASN A 86 -3.66 -0.91 -20.70
CA ASN A 86 -4.99 -0.63 -20.14
C ASN A 86 -6.09 -1.09 -21.09
N THR A 87 -5.94 -0.85 -22.40
CA THR A 87 -6.92 -1.31 -23.40
C THR A 87 -7.02 -2.85 -23.44
N ALA A 88 -5.90 -3.54 -23.26
CA ALA A 88 -5.82 -5.00 -23.30
C ALA A 88 -6.31 -5.66 -22.00
N TYR A 89 -5.98 -5.12 -20.83
CA TYR A 89 -6.13 -5.82 -19.54
C TYR A 89 -7.07 -5.15 -18.56
N LYS A 90 -7.22 -3.82 -18.57
CA LYS A 90 -8.00 -3.11 -17.56
C LYS A 90 -9.45 -3.59 -17.57
N ASP A 91 -10.01 -3.75 -16.38
CA ASP A 91 -11.34 -4.28 -16.08
C ASP A 91 -11.57 -5.73 -16.53
N ARG A 92 -10.57 -6.43 -17.07
CA ARG A 92 -10.65 -7.86 -17.43
C ARG A 92 -10.18 -8.75 -16.29
N ILE A 93 -10.69 -9.98 -16.28
CA ILE A 93 -10.22 -11.01 -15.36
C ILE A 93 -8.96 -11.64 -15.94
N VAL A 94 -7.84 -11.45 -15.27
CA VAL A 94 -6.55 -12.04 -15.63
C VAL A 94 -6.22 -13.15 -14.64
N GLU A 95 -5.56 -14.18 -15.13
CA GLU A 95 -4.97 -15.23 -14.31
C GLU A 95 -3.47 -15.28 -14.55
N ILE A 96 -2.72 -15.13 -13.47
CA ILE A 96 -1.26 -15.05 -13.47
C ILE A 96 -0.67 -16.15 -12.61
N GLU A 97 0.55 -16.56 -12.95
CA GLU A 97 1.39 -17.39 -12.10
C GLU A 97 2.54 -16.53 -11.57
N ALA A 98 2.66 -16.43 -10.25
CA ALA A 98 3.59 -15.49 -9.61
C ALA A 98 4.22 -16.07 -8.34
N VAL A 99 5.40 -15.55 -7.98
CA VAL A 99 6.08 -15.88 -6.73
C VAL A 99 5.72 -14.83 -5.68
N VAL A 100 5.35 -15.28 -4.49
CA VAL A 100 4.98 -14.40 -3.38
C VAL A 100 6.23 -13.76 -2.79
N VAL A 101 6.29 -12.43 -2.82
CA VAL A 101 7.41 -11.67 -2.24
C VAL A 101 7.09 -11.17 -0.84
N LYS A 102 5.83 -10.77 -0.62
CA LYS A 102 5.38 -10.26 0.68
C LYS A 102 3.89 -10.47 0.88
N GLY A 103 3.52 -11.09 1.99
CA GLY A 103 2.15 -11.06 2.51
C GLY A 103 2.03 -9.91 3.52
N THR A 104 0.99 -9.09 3.39
CA THR A 104 0.62 -8.16 4.46
C THR A 104 -0.79 -8.52 4.90
N ASP A 105 -0.89 -9.15 6.06
CA ASP A 105 -2.17 -9.33 6.73
C ASP A 105 -2.42 -8.06 7.55
N ASN A 106 -3.09 -7.10 6.92
CA ASN A 106 -3.69 -6.00 7.67
C ASN A 106 -5.15 -6.39 7.91
N VAL A 107 -5.66 -6.11 9.11
CA VAL A 107 -6.99 -6.51 9.63
C VAL A 107 -8.15 -6.28 8.64
N GLU A 108 -7.94 -5.37 7.69
CA GLU A 108 -8.93 -4.77 6.83
C GLU A 108 -8.86 -5.18 5.35
N THR A 109 -7.65 -5.44 4.81
CA THR A 109 -7.46 -5.97 3.45
C THR A 109 -6.23 -6.85 3.41
N THR A 110 -6.41 -8.12 3.05
CA THR A 110 -5.27 -9.01 2.88
C THR A 110 -4.66 -8.75 1.50
N ARG A 111 -3.45 -8.23 1.50
CA ARG A 111 -2.71 -7.88 0.28
C ARG A 111 -1.57 -8.85 0.08
N LEU A 112 -1.48 -9.38 -1.14
CA LEU A 112 -0.37 -10.21 -1.57
C LEU A 112 0.43 -9.44 -2.61
N ILE A 113 1.70 -9.18 -2.32
CA ILE A 113 2.63 -8.58 -3.28
C ILE A 113 3.38 -9.73 -3.94
N VAL A 114 3.21 -9.85 -5.25
CA VAL A 114 3.88 -10.86 -6.06
C VAL A 114 4.77 -10.20 -7.10
N SER A 115 5.86 -10.88 -7.43
CA SER A 115 6.82 -10.40 -8.43
C SER A 115 7.48 -11.59 -9.10
N SER A 116 8.07 -11.35 -10.26
CA SER A 116 9.01 -12.28 -10.89
C SER A 116 10.41 -12.17 -10.32
N GLU A 117 10.75 -11.03 -9.72
CA GLU A 117 12.08 -10.70 -9.19
C GLU A 117 11.98 -10.08 -7.79
N LYS A 118 13.03 -10.24 -6.97
CA LYS A 118 13.03 -9.84 -5.56
C LYS A 118 12.86 -8.31 -5.36
N ASP A 119 13.45 -7.50 -6.24
CA ASP A 119 13.53 -6.04 -6.11
C ASP A 119 12.96 -5.29 -7.34
N GLY A 120 12.06 -5.95 -8.08
CA GLY A 120 11.49 -5.45 -9.33
C GLY A 120 10.09 -4.82 -9.21
N PRO A 121 9.51 -4.38 -10.34
CA PRO A 121 8.09 -4.03 -10.40
C PRO A 121 7.23 -5.21 -9.94
N SER A 122 6.14 -4.92 -9.26
CA SER A 122 5.32 -5.93 -8.58
C SER A 122 3.85 -5.84 -8.96
N ILE A 123 3.13 -6.94 -8.75
CA ILE A 123 1.68 -6.99 -8.85
C ILE A 123 1.11 -7.02 -7.43
N VAL A 124 0.24 -6.07 -7.12
CA VAL A 124 -0.49 -6.02 -5.85
C VAL A 124 -1.84 -6.70 -6.06
N CYS A 125 -2.03 -7.83 -5.39
CA CYS A 125 -3.28 -8.59 -5.40
C CYS A 125 -4.07 -8.30 -4.12
N VAL A 126 -5.28 -7.76 -4.28
CA VAL A 126 -6.19 -7.48 -3.17
C VAL A 126 -7.22 -8.60 -3.10
N PHE A 127 -7.21 -9.33 -1.99
CA PHE A 127 -8.15 -10.42 -1.71
C PHE A 127 -9.25 -9.95 -0.74
N ASP A 128 -10.43 -10.53 -0.89
CA ASP A 128 -11.50 -10.38 0.09
C ASP A 128 -11.17 -11.13 1.39
N LYS A 129 -11.74 -10.69 2.51
CA LYS A 129 -11.51 -11.25 3.86
C LYS A 129 -11.81 -12.75 3.96
N GLU A 130 -12.70 -13.26 3.12
CA GLU A 130 -13.05 -14.69 3.06
C GLU A 130 -11.87 -15.58 2.65
N TRP A 131 -10.83 -14.99 2.05
CA TRP A 131 -9.58 -15.67 1.68
C TRP A 131 -8.50 -15.64 2.76
N SER A 132 -8.73 -14.99 3.91
CA SER A 132 -7.74 -14.84 5.00
C SER A 132 -7.14 -16.19 5.45
N LYS A 133 -7.97 -17.22 5.61
CA LYS A 133 -7.52 -18.57 5.99
C LYS A 133 -6.56 -19.17 4.97
N GLU A 134 -6.88 -19.06 3.68
CA GLU A 134 -6.02 -19.58 2.60
C GLU A 134 -4.73 -18.75 2.50
N LEU A 135 -4.83 -17.42 2.60
CA LEU A 135 -3.68 -16.51 2.56
C LEU A 135 -2.71 -16.74 3.72
N ALA A 136 -3.21 -17.11 4.91
CA ALA A 136 -2.36 -17.48 6.04
C ALA A 136 -1.51 -18.74 5.78
N THR A 137 -1.88 -19.58 4.80
CA THR A 137 -1.09 -20.75 4.38
C THR A 137 -0.01 -20.41 3.35
N VAL A 138 -0.08 -19.22 2.75
CA VAL A 138 0.82 -18.81 1.67
C VAL A 138 2.14 -18.31 2.24
N GLN A 139 3.24 -18.90 1.78
CA GLN A 139 4.59 -18.54 2.23
C GLN A 139 5.32 -17.67 1.20
N VAL A 140 6.20 -16.79 1.68
CA VAL A 140 7.12 -16.03 0.81
C VAL A 140 8.01 -17.02 0.05
N GLY A 141 8.21 -16.77 -1.25
CA GLY A 141 8.92 -17.66 -2.17
C GLY A 141 8.03 -18.73 -2.82
N GLN A 142 6.79 -18.90 -2.36
CA GLN A 142 5.87 -19.87 -2.95
C GLN A 142 5.33 -19.37 -4.29
N LYS A 143 5.33 -20.25 -5.30
CA LYS A 143 4.66 -20.01 -6.58
C LYS A 143 3.16 -20.30 -6.46
N ARG A 144 2.30 -19.37 -6.87
CA ARG A 144 0.83 -19.51 -6.82
C ARG A 144 0.21 -19.01 -8.13
N ARG A 145 -0.91 -19.63 -8.52
CA ARG A 145 -1.81 -19.10 -9.55
C ARG A 145 -2.84 -18.19 -8.87
N ILE A 146 -2.99 -16.98 -9.38
CA ILE A 146 -3.89 -15.96 -8.83
C ILE A 146 -4.76 -15.44 -9.97
N ARG A 147 -6.06 -15.39 -9.73
CA ARG A 147 -7.02 -14.78 -10.65
C ARG A 147 -7.59 -13.52 -10.03
N GLY A 148 -7.65 -12.43 -10.78
CA GLY A 148 -8.21 -11.17 -10.29
C GLY A 148 -8.60 -10.23 -11.44
N ARG A 149 -9.38 -9.19 -11.13
CA ARG A 149 -9.73 -8.13 -12.07
C ARG A 149 -8.58 -7.12 -12.13
N CYS A 150 -8.04 -6.85 -13.31
CA CYS A 150 -6.96 -5.89 -13.47
C CYS A 150 -7.50 -4.45 -13.41
N MET A 151 -6.97 -3.64 -12.51
CA MET A 151 -7.36 -2.24 -12.32
C MET A 151 -6.47 -1.25 -13.08
N GLY A 152 -5.36 -1.71 -13.64
CA GLY A 152 -4.34 -0.87 -14.25
C GLY A 152 -3.05 -0.80 -13.44
N ARG A 153 -2.19 0.16 -13.82
CA ARG A 153 -0.96 0.48 -13.08
C ARG A 153 -1.21 1.65 -12.14
N ILE A 154 -0.74 1.52 -10.90
CA ILE A 154 -0.69 2.62 -9.92
C ILE A 154 0.78 2.79 -9.53
N SER A 155 1.36 3.93 -9.92
CA SER A 155 2.78 4.23 -9.79
C SER A 155 3.66 3.18 -10.50
N VAL A 156 4.27 2.25 -9.76
CA VAL A 156 5.21 1.23 -10.29
C VAL A 156 4.63 -0.19 -10.30
N SER A 157 3.43 -0.37 -9.74
CA SER A 157 2.83 -1.70 -9.55
C SER A 157 1.53 -1.83 -10.34
N VAL A 158 1.24 -3.04 -10.80
CA VAL A 158 -0.06 -3.39 -11.40
C VAL A 158 -0.98 -3.87 -10.29
N TRP A 159 -2.24 -3.41 -10.29
CA TRP A 159 -3.20 -3.73 -9.25
C TRP A 159 -4.25 -4.72 -9.76
N LEU A 160 -4.47 -5.78 -9.00
CA LEU A 160 -5.55 -6.74 -9.18
C LEU A 160 -6.50 -6.69 -7.98
N THR A 161 -7.81 -6.64 -8.25
CA THR A 161 -8.87 -6.67 -7.23
C THR A 161 -9.72 -7.93 -7.34
N ASN A 162 -10.46 -8.25 -6.27
CA ASN A 162 -11.25 -9.47 -6.14
C ASN A 162 -10.41 -10.71 -6.46
N CYS A 163 -9.20 -10.74 -5.90
CA CYS A 163 -8.28 -11.82 -6.15
C CYS A 163 -8.76 -13.12 -5.52
N SER A 164 -8.49 -14.24 -6.19
CA SER A 164 -8.87 -15.58 -5.78
C SER A 164 -7.81 -16.59 -6.20
N PHE A 165 -7.75 -17.73 -5.51
CA PHE A 165 -6.95 -18.86 -5.92
C PHE A 165 -7.82 -19.81 -6.78
N PRO A 166 -7.50 -20.01 -8.07
CA PRO A 166 -8.26 -20.92 -8.92
C PRO A 166 -8.34 -22.33 -8.31
N GLY A 167 -9.55 -22.85 -8.12
CA GLY A 167 -9.77 -24.20 -7.58
C GLY A 167 -9.84 -24.28 -6.04
N ALA A 168 -9.54 -23.20 -5.33
CA ALA A 168 -9.83 -23.10 -3.90
C ALA A 168 -11.21 -22.47 -3.69
N SER A 169 -11.90 -22.88 -2.62
CA SER A 169 -13.14 -22.24 -2.18
C SER A 169 -12.80 -21.26 -1.06
N PRO A 170 -13.28 -20.00 -1.11
CA PRO A 170 -13.17 -19.12 0.04
C PRO A 170 -13.89 -19.75 1.25
N ALA A 171 -13.49 -19.38 2.46
CA ALA A 171 -14.19 -19.79 3.66
C ALA A 171 -15.64 -19.30 3.56
N SER A 172 -16.62 -20.19 3.70
CA SER A 172 -18.02 -19.83 3.45
C SER A 172 -18.44 -18.62 4.32
N PRO A 173 -19.24 -17.67 3.78
CA PRO A 173 -19.60 -16.43 4.48
C PRO A 173 -20.28 -16.61 5.84
N LYS A 174 -20.81 -17.82 6.12
CA LYS A 174 -21.53 -18.12 7.36
C LYS A 174 -20.65 -18.04 8.62
N GLU A 175 -19.34 -18.28 8.50
CA GLU A 175 -18.43 -18.24 9.66
C GLU A 175 -17.94 -16.80 9.96
N VAL A 176 -17.86 -15.94 8.93
CA VAL A 176 -17.39 -14.54 9.07
C VAL A 176 -18.42 -13.66 9.78
N ARG A 177 -19.72 -13.87 9.49
CA ARG A 177 -20.81 -13.05 10.04
C ARG A 177 -20.94 -13.09 11.57
N THR A 178 -20.64 -14.22 12.19
CA THR A 178 -20.70 -14.36 13.66
C THR A 178 -19.60 -13.58 14.39
N ASN A 179 -18.47 -13.32 13.73
CA ASN A 179 -17.37 -12.53 14.31
C ASN A 179 -17.55 -11.03 14.00
N GLU A 180 -18.07 -10.68 12.82
CA GLU A 180 -18.38 -9.28 12.49
C GLU A 180 -19.52 -8.69 13.30
N GLN A 181 -20.60 -9.44 13.57
CA GLN A 181 -21.69 -8.93 14.43
C GLN A 181 -21.22 -8.67 15.87
N LYS A 182 -20.28 -9.46 16.39
CA LYS A 182 -19.68 -9.20 17.72
C LYS A 182 -18.72 -8.01 17.71
N SER A 183 -17.94 -7.82 16.64
CA SER A 183 -17.05 -6.67 16.49
C SER A 183 -17.83 -5.35 16.36
N SER A 184 -18.87 -5.33 15.53
CA SER A 184 -19.72 -4.13 15.32
C SER A 184 -20.38 -3.63 16.61
N ALA A 185 -20.92 -4.53 17.45
CA ALA A 185 -21.52 -4.14 18.73
C ALA A 185 -20.49 -3.56 19.72
N LYS A 186 -19.27 -4.13 19.76
CA LYS A 186 -18.17 -3.63 20.61
C LYS A 186 -17.68 -2.26 20.14
N GLN A 187 -17.59 -2.07 18.83
CA GLN A 187 -17.20 -0.81 18.21
C GLN A 187 -18.24 0.29 18.47
N ASP A 188 -19.53 0.02 18.29
CA ASP A 188 -20.62 0.96 18.61
C ASP A 188 -20.62 1.38 20.08
N MET A 189 -20.37 0.42 20.99
CA MET A 189 -20.27 0.70 22.42
C MET A 189 -19.05 1.57 22.75
N LEU A 190 -17.90 1.29 22.14
CA LEU A 190 -16.69 2.11 22.28
C LEU A 190 -16.95 3.53 21.78
N LEU A 191 -17.53 3.69 20.59
CA LEU A 191 -17.83 5.00 20.01
C LEU A 191 -18.80 5.81 20.85
N LYS A 192 -19.84 5.18 21.41
CA LYS A 192 -20.74 5.84 22.37
C LYS A 192 -20.00 6.33 23.61
N ARG A 193 -19.09 5.51 24.16
CA ARG A 193 -18.25 5.89 25.31
C ARG A 193 -17.32 7.04 24.97
N LEU A 194 -16.70 7.04 23.79
CA LEU A 194 -15.76 8.09 23.35
C LEU A 194 -16.43 9.44 23.08
N LYS A 195 -17.74 9.46 22.81
CA LYS A 195 -18.52 10.71 22.71
C LYS A 195 -18.69 11.37 24.08
N THR A 196 -18.83 10.59 25.15
CA THR A 196 -19.03 11.10 26.51
C THR A 196 -17.73 11.27 27.30
N ASP A 197 -16.74 10.44 27.02
CA ASP A 197 -15.47 10.38 27.74
C ASP A 197 -14.31 10.22 26.75
N LYS A 198 -13.56 11.31 26.56
CA LYS A 198 -12.38 11.35 25.69
C LYS A 198 -11.11 10.83 26.38
N GLY A 199 -11.16 10.54 27.68
CA GLY A 199 -10.03 10.06 28.47
C GLY A 199 -9.29 8.89 27.82
N PRO A 200 -9.98 7.83 27.35
CA PRO A 200 -9.32 6.68 26.73
C PRO A 200 -8.52 7.02 25.46
N VAL A 201 -8.94 8.02 24.68
CA VAL A 201 -8.20 8.45 23.47
C VAL A 201 -6.92 9.17 23.86
N PHE A 202 -6.98 10.02 24.89
CA PHE A 202 -5.80 10.70 25.41
C PHE A 202 -4.82 9.72 26.04
N ASP A 203 -5.29 8.75 26.82
CA ASP A 203 -4.45 7.74 27.44
C ASP A 203 -3.75 6.87 26.38
N CYS A 204 -4.47 6.44 25.34
CA CYS A 204 -3.91 5.70 24.21
C CYS A 204 -2.83 6.52 23.48
N ALA A 205 -3.06 7.81 23.24
CA ALA A 205 -2.09 8.68 22.60
C ALA A 205 -0.84 8.89 23.47
N LEU A 206 -1.00 9.09 24.78
CA LEU A 206 0.11 9.26 25.73
C LEU A 206 0.97 8.00 25.81
N ASP A 207 0.37 6.82 25.78
CA ASP A 207 1.11 5.56 25.81
C ASP A 207 1.90 5.32 24.52
N ALA A 208 1.35 5.66 23.36
CA ALA A 208 2.10 5.63 22.10
C ALA A 208 3.33 6.55 22.13
N ILE A 209 3.20 7.74 22.71
CA ILE A 209 4.30 8.70 22.84
C ILE A 209 5.39 8.19 23.78
N LYS A 210 5.00 7.70 24.97
CA LYS A 210 5.96 7.11 25.92
C LYS A 210 6.75 5.96 25.30
N LYS A 211 6.12 5.17 24.42
CA LYS A 211 6.75 4.06 23.70
C LYS A 211 7.70 4.51 22.59
N GLU A 212 7.37 5.58 21.85
CA GLU A 212 8.12 6.03 20.68
C GLU A 212 9.22 7.06 21.00
N LEU A 213 9.07 7.89 22.03
CA LEU A 213 10.05 8.92 22.38
C LEU A 213 11.46 8.37 22.65
N PRO A 214 11.66 7.28 23.43
CA PRO A 214 12.98 6.72 23.68
C PRO A 214 13.68 6.23 22.41
N LYS A 215 12.90 5.82 21.40
CA LYS A 215 13.43 5.36 20.11
C LYS A 215 13.94 6.52 19.27
N ARG A 216 13.28 7.68 19.30
CA ARG A 216 13.65 8.86 18.50
C ARG A 216 14.74 9.72 19.14
N PHE A 217 14.74 9.89 20.46
CA PHE A 217 15.67 10.78 21.15
C PHE A 217 16.83 10.05 21.86
N GLY A 218 16.79 8.71 21.89
CA GLY A 218 17.70 7.90 22.70
C GLY A 218 17.28 7.86 24.18
N ARG A 219 17.64 6.78 24.89
CA ARG A 219 17.19 6.55 26.28
C ARG A 219 17.59 7.67 27.24
N GLU A 220 18.78 8.25 27.08
CA GLU A 220 19.28 9.31 27.98
C GLU A 220 18.48 10.60 27.86
N ASN A 221 18.22 11.09 26.65
CA ASN A 221 17.48 12.33 26.44
C ASN A 221 15.97 12.17 26.71
N SER A 222 15.45 10.93 26.71
CA SER A 222 14.03 10.67 26.95
C SER A 222 13.62 10.82 28.42
N LYS A 223 14.55 10.70 29.37
CA LYS A 223 14.26 10.86 30.80
C LYS A 223 13.96 12.30 31.20
N ASP A 224 14.54 13.25 30.48
CA ASP A 224 14.39 14.68 30.72
C ASP A 224 13.21 15.30 29.94
N ALA A 225 12.56 14.51 29.08
CA ALA A 225 11.40 14.96 28.33
C ALA A 225 10.17 15.03 29.26
N LEU A 226 9.68 16.23 29.51
CA LEU A 226 8.44 16.44 30.25
C LEU A 226 7.26 16.15 29.32
N ILE A 227 6.73 14.94 29.40
CA ILE A 227 5.50 14.54 28.72
C ILE A 227 4.32 15.09 29.53
N PRO A 228 3.35 15.77 28.89
CA PRO A 228 2.12 16.18 29.56
C PRO A 228 1.43 14.99 30.22
N THR A 229 1.14 15.10 31.52
CA THR A 229 0.33 14.12 32.26
C THR A 229 -1.12 14.57 32.39
N ASP A 230 -1.40 15.86 32.19
CA ASP A 230 -2.74 16.44 32.26
C ASP A 230 -3.35 16.50 30.84
N HIS A 231 -4.51 15.85 30.67
CA HIS A 231 -5.29 15.88 29.43
C HIS A 231 -5.66 17.30 28.99
N LYS A 232 -5.70 18.30 29.90
CA LYS A 232 -5.96 19.71 29.56
C LYS A 232 -4.89 20.33 28.66
N GLN A 233 -3.69 19.75 28.61
CA GLN A 233 -2.60 20.19 27.74
C GLN A 233 -2.64 19.55 26.35
N LEU A 234 -3.57 18.62 26.13
CA LEU A 234 -3.74 17.91 24.87
C LEU A 234 -4.90 18.52 24.09
N ARG A 235 -4.72 18.66 22.78
CA ARG A 235 -5.78 19.10 21.87
C ARG A 235 -6.19 17.92 21.01
N LEU A 236 -7.46 17.54 21.12
CA LEU A 236 -8.08 16.54 20.25
C LEU A 236 -8.71 17.23 19.05
N GLU A 237 -8.25 16.87 17.86
CA GLU A 237 -8.85 17.26 16.59
C GLU A 237 -9.48 16.04 15.95
N LYS A 238 -10.78 16.13 15.60
CA LYS A 238 -11.43 15.08 14.82
C LYS A 238 -11.07 15.35 13.36
N LEU A 239 -10.49 14.36 12.67
CA LEU A 239 -10.19 14.51 11.26
C LEU A 239 -11.46 14.72 10.44
N ASP A 240 -11.33 15.54 9.39
CA ASP A 240 -12.41 15.83 8.47
C ASP A 240 -12.96 14.52 7.86
N PRO A 241 -14.29 14.31 7.85
CA PRO A 241 -14.92 13.22 7.13
C PRO A 241 -14.51 13.08 5.65
N SER A 242 -13.92 14.09 5.02
CA SER A 242 -13.38 14.00 3.66
C SER A 242 -12.07 13.21 3.56
N MET A 243 -11.37 12.99 4.68
CA MET A 243 -10.13 12.19 4.79
C MET A 243 -10.42 10.70 5.02
N ARG A 244 -11.66 10.26 4.73
CA ARG A 244 -12.04 8.84 4.77
C ARG A 244 -11.13 8.05 3.84
N ASP A 245 -10.68 6.89 4.31
CA ASP A 245 -10.12 5.89 3.42
C ASP A 245 -11.21 5.39 2.44
N ASP A 246 -10.79 4.70 1.38
CA ASP A 246 -11.67 4.17 0.34
C ASP A 246 -12.73 3.17 0.87
N GLN A 247 -12.69 2.83 2.16
CA GLN A 247 -13.57 1.87 2.82
C GLN A 247 -14.54 2.53 3.80
N GLY A 248 -14.50 3.86 3.94
CA GLY A 248 -15.43 4.62 4.77
C GLY A 248 -15.32 4.28 6.26
N ARG A 249 -14.20 3.73 6.71
CA ARG A 249 -14.04 3.32 8.10
C ARG A 249 -13.73 4.50 9.01
N GLU A 250 -14.37 4.45 10.16
CA GLU A 250 -14.79 5.62 10.91
C GLU A 250 -13.79 6.01 12.00
N ASP A 251 -13.73 7.32 12.22
CA ASP A 251 -13.21 7.98 13.41
C ASP A 251 -11.70 7.82 13.65
N VAL A 252 -10.95 8.53 12.83
CA VAL A 252 -9.56 8.88 13.10
C VAL A 252 -9.52 10.15 13.95
N TRP A 253 -8.88 10.09 15.11
CA TRP A 253 -8.60 11.25 15.94
C TRP A 253 -7.13 11.64 15.83
N VAL A 254 -6.86 12.94 15.78
CA VAL A 254 -5.51 13.48 15.89
C VAL A 254 -5.39 14.12 17.26
N VAL A 255 -4.45 13.63 18.05
CA VAL A 255 -4.08 14.21 19.33
C VAL A 255 -2.81 15.02 19.13
N HIS A 256 -2.91 16.32 19.38
CA HIS A 256 -1.77 17.21 19.44
C HIS A 256 -1.38 17.45 20.88
N GLY A 257 -0.08 17.58 21.11
CA GLY A 257 0.43 18.09 22.36
C GLY A 257 1.80 18.73 22.17
N SER A 258 2.32 19.26 23.27
CA SER A 258 3.67 19.79 23.30
C SER A 258 4.46 19.14 24.43
N LEU A 259 5.73 18.86 24.20
CA LEU A 259 6.67 18.46 25.25
C LEU A 259 7.81 19.47 25.31
N ILE A 260 8.46 19.56 26.47
CA ILE A 260 9.68 20.34 26.63
C ILE A 260 10.85 19.35 26.69
N SER A 261 11.81 19.51 25.80
CA SER A 261 13.05 18.74 25.78
C SER A 261 14.23 19.65 26.08
N LYS A 262 15.23 19.16 26.83
CA LYS A 262 16.48 19.88 27.03
C LYS A 262 17.49 19.44 25.97
N GLY A 263 18.09 20.40 25.26
CA GLY A 263 19.16 20.12 24.30
C GLY A 263 20.50 19.88 24.99
N LYS A 264 21.49 19.42 24.21
CA LYS A 264 22.86 19.22 24.70
C LYS A 264 23.53 20.51 25.17
N ASP A 265 23.09 21.66 24.67
CA ASP A 265 23.52 22.99 25.08
C ASP A 265 22.83 23.48 26.37
N GLY A 266 21.98 22.64 26.96
CA GLY A 266 21.21 22.95 28.16
C GLY A 266 19.98 23.82 27.91
N LYS A 267 19.72 24.25 26.67
CA LYS A 267 18.53 25.05 26.33
C LYS A 267 17.29 24.17 26.31
N LYS A 268 16.14 24.76 26.65
CA LYS A 268 14.84 24.10 26.58
C LYS A 268 14.21 24.38 25.22
N TYR A 269 13.80 23.31 24.55
CA TYR A 269 13.09 23.35 23.27
C TYR A 269 11.67 22.85 23.49
N LYS A 270 10.70 23.62 23.03
CA LYS A 270 9.32 23.15 22.96
C LYS A 270 9.15 22.38 21.67
N MET A 271 8.70 21.14 21.76
CA MET A 271 8.45 20.27 20.62
C MET A 271 6.95 20.02 20.54
N LEU A 272 6.37 20.21 19.36
CA LEU A 272 5.01 19.79 19.05
C LEU A 272 5.06 18.36 18.56
N TRP A 273 4.10 17.56 19.00
CA TRP A 273 3.92 16.20 18.53
C TRP A 273 2.48 15.98 18.08
N GLU A 274 2.33 15.00 17.20
CA GLU A 274 1.07 14.62 16.61
C GLU A 274 0.96 13.10 16.62
N VAL A 275 -0.14 12.60 17.19
CA VAL A 275 -0.47 11.18 17.26
C VAL A 275 -1.82 10.96 16.61
N THR A 276 -1.89 9.98 15.72
CA THR A 276 -3.15 9.49 15.19
C THR A 276 -3.64 8.36 16.07
N VAL A 277 -4.88 8.44 16.54
CA VAL A 277 -5.58 7.39 17.27
C VAL A 277 -6.72 6.88 16.39
N THR A 278 -6.81 5.56 16.27
CA THR A 278 -7.79 4.84 15.46
C THR A 278 -8.49 3.80 16.32
N ALA A 279 -9.79 3.60 16.12
CA ALA A 279 -10.53 2.52 16.75
C ALA A 279 -10.69 1.36 15.75
N ILE A 280 -10.08 0.21 16.05
CA ILE A 280 -10.13 -0.99 15.20
C ILE A 280 -10.72 -2.12 16.05
N ASP A 281 -11.83 -2.72 15.59
CA ASP A 281 -12.52 -3.83 16.28
C ASP A 281 -12.85 -3.55 17.77
N GLY A 282 -13.18 -2.30 18.08
CA GLY A 282 -13.50 -1.86 19.44
C GLY A 282 -12.28 -1.72 20.37
N GLU A 283 -11.07 -1.63 19.81
CA GLU A 283 -9.83 -1.34 20.53
C GLU A 283 -9.16 -0.09 19.96
N LEU A 284 -8.55 0.73 20.82
CA LEU A 284 -7.83 1.93 20.41
C LEU A 284 -6.38 1.56 20.06
N SER A 285 -5.95 2.00 18.89
CA SER A 285 -4.56 1.91 18.42
C SER A 285 -4.05 3.30 18.08
N ALA A 286 -2.81 3.60 18.46
CA ALA A 286 -2.21 4.92 18.27
C ALA A 286 -0.83 4.83 17.59
N GLY A 287 -0.59 5.75 16.66
CA GLY A 287 0.65 5.89 15.92
C GLY A 287 1.17 7.32 15.96
N LEU A 288 2.46 7.48 16.29
CA LEU A 288 3.13 8.79 16.27
C LEU A 288 3.36 9.23 14.82
N VAL A 289 2.70 10.32 14.41
CA VAL A 289 2.81 10.90 13.05
C VAL A 289 4.12 11.67 12.92
N GLY A 290 4.39 12.55 13.88
CA GLY A 290 5.53 13.45 13.80
C GLY A 290 5.84 14.18 15.10
N ILE A 291 7.08 14.65 15.19
CA ILE A 291 7.55 15.55 16.24
C ILE A 291 8.32 16.68 15.54
N LYS A 292 7.94 17.92 15.79
CA LYS A 292 8.53 19.11 15.18
C LYS A 292 8.91 20.12 16.25
N PRO A 293 10.06 20.81 16.15
CA PRO A 293 10.37 21.93 17.03
C PRO A 293 9.35 23.05 16.83
N GLN A 294 8.89 23.65 17.93
CA GLN A 294 8.14 24.90 17.90
C GLN A 294 9.16 26.05 17.89
N PRO A 295 9.15 26.93 16.86
CA PRO A 295 10.05 28.07 16.81
C PRO A 295 9.81 29.05 17.96
#